data_AF-A0A4U6XGZ4-F1
#
_entry.id   AF-A0A4U6XGZ4-F1
#
_cell.length_a   1.000
_cell.length_b   1.000
_cell.length_c   1.000
_cell.angle_alpha   90.00
_cell.angle_beta   90.00
_cell.angle_gamma   90.00
#
_symmetry.space_group_name_H-M   'P 1'
#
loop_
_entity.id
_entity.type
_entity.pdbx_description
1 polymer ?
#
loop_
_entity_poly.entity_id
_entity_poly.type
_entity_poly.pdbx_seq_one_letter_code
_entity_poly.pdbx_strand_id
1 'polypeptide(L)'
;MLSPGTSGTWLCTPGDDPFEGPCIGCQGYHKFEGPRPCVKAYFEDLVLSGSCNYASSYAIYHPTLDNNTRIRRELPRRINLDELIGRVDRARRQFNFQVYQDGRPLYVIDIDGCHNYLQGLRKQMDAVEHDFHAFIDRTVVEADTSGDDWEQCMTQTVVLRSDLFSLLCDVNKMPNLASFSYVSRTKMYEKKAAVGRRINVEDPDDADDLILAAQLSRIVCRKLEVQAYRDLQRLLHDSLMMDSGRRLPFSLRSLGPILLTLRWRLSWLAAVPNIVVEESNHGNSKQDDADRHQVESRVWSLCRILYFYYCLLRTSLDGVYTQYPGAEVRVWEDFPADESDEGFDAWISQGEKLLNEAGGLNRLGI
;
A
#
# COMPACT_ATOMS: atom_id res chain seq x y z
N MET A 1 -8.21 -17.52 12.17
CA MET A 1 -7.19 -18.60 12.21
C MET A 1 -7.80 -19.82 11.55
N LEU A 2 -7.31 -20.22 10.38
CA LEU A 2 -7.77 -21.42 9.68
C LEU A 2 -6.74 -22.53 9.95
N SER A 3 -7.17 -23.65 10.52
CA SER A 3 -6.31 -24.83 10.69
C SER A 3 -6.13 -25.52 9.33
N PRO A 4 -4.91 -25.98 8.99
CA PRO A 4 -4.66 -26.70 7.75
C PRO A 4 -5.32 -28.09 7.81
N GLY A 5 -6.03 -28.46 6.76
CA GLY A 5 -6.31 -29.87 6.48
C GLY A 5 -4.99 -30.57 6.18
N THR A 6 -4.90 -31.85 6.54
CA THR A 6 -3.69 -32.70 6.57
C THR A 6 -3.00 -32.97 5.22
N SER A 7 -3.27 -32.18 4.19
CA SER A 7 -2.60 -32.24 2.89
C SER A 7 -2.17 -30.82 2.51
N GLY A 8 -0.87 -30.59 2.39
CA GLY A 8 -0.23 -29.30 2.06
C GLY A 8 -0.51 -28.78 0.64
N THR A 9 -1.72 -28.97 0.15
CA THR A 9 -2.18 -28.56 -1.19
C THR A 9 -3.44 -27.73 -1.06
N TRP A 10 -3.38 -26.48 -1.50
CA TRP A 10 -4.47 -25.49 -1.46
C TRP A 10 -5.51 -25.64 -2.58
N LEU A 11 -5.51 -26.77 -3.27
CA LEU A 11 -6.35 -27.05 -4.44
C LEU A 11 -7.34 -28.16 -4.12
N CYS A 12 -8.63 -27.94 -4.40
CA CYS A 12 -9.60 -29.04 -4.49
C CYS A 12 -9.45 -29.72 -5.86
N THR A 13 -9.33 -31.04 -5.89
CA THR A 13 -9.34 -31.85 -7.12
C THR A 13 -10.71 -32.50 -7.36
N PRO A 14 -11.07 -32.84 -8.63
CA PRO A 14 -12.29 -33.58 -8.92
C PRO A 14 -12.25 -34.98 -8.28
N GLY A 15 -12.91 -35.15 -7.14
CA GLY A 15 -12.94 -36.41 -6.40
C GLY A 15 -12.67 -36.28 -4.89
N ASP A 16 -12.20 -35.11 -4.44
CA ASP A 16 -12.01 -34.86 -3.01
C ASP A 16 -13.35 -34.94 -2.27
N ASP A 17 -13.39 -35.73 -1.18
CA ASP A 17 -14.57 -35.83 -0.32
C ASP A 17 -14.86 -34.45 0.30
N PRO A 18 -16.11 -33.94 0.28
CA PRO A 18 -16.45 -32.66 0.93
C PRO A 18 -16.18 -32.62 2.45
N PHE A 19 -15.92 -33.76 3.09
CA PHE A 19 -15.59 -33.90 4.52
C PHE A 19 -14.16 -34.38 4.80
N GLU A 20 -13.47 -35.00 3.83
CA GLU A 20 -12.04 -35.43 3.95
C GLU A 20 -11.09 -34.71 2.97
N GLY A 21 -11.60 -33.83 2.13
CA GLY A 21 -10.81 -33.01 1.21
C GLY A 21 -9.87 -32.05 1.96
N PRO A 22 -8.85 -31.51 1.28
CA PRO A 22 -7.79 -30.72 1.93
C PRO A 22 -8.29 -29.43 2.61
N CYS A 23 -9.55 -29.03 2.41
CA CYS A 23 -10.10 -27.81 3.00
C CYS A 23 -11.64 -27.80 3.12
N ILE A 24 -12.15 -26.98 4.05
CA ILE A 24 -13.58 -26.71 4.32
C ILE A 24 -14.33 -26.15 3.08
N GLY A 25 -13.60 -25.62 2.09
CA GLY A 25 -14.15 -25.02 0.87
C GLY A 25 -14.64 -26.01 -0.20
N CYS A 26 -14.38 -27.31 -0.08
CA CYS A 26 -14.76 -28.30 -1.10
C CYS A 26 -16.26 -28.74 -1.03
N GLN A 27 -17.06 -28.24 -0.07
CA GLN A 27 -18.50 -28.53 -0.01
C GLN A 27 -19.28 -27.93 -1.19
N GLY A 28 -19.80 -28.79 -2.09
CA GLY A 28 -20.88 -28.46 -3.03
C GLY A 28 -20.51 -28.28 -4.52
N TYR A 29 -19.31 -28.65 -4.96
CA TYR A 29 -18.80 -28.22 -6.28
C TYR A 29 -18.42 -29.36 -7.23
N HIS A 30 -19.37 -30.23 -7.58
CA HIS A 30 -19.19 -31.33 -8.56
C HIS A 30 -19.38 -30.93 -10.04
N LYS A 31 -19.39 -29.64 -10.39
CA LYS A 31 -19.81 -29.15 -11.73
C LYS A 31 -18.74 -28.47 -12.59
N PHE A 32 -17.47 -28.44 -12.16
CA PHE A 32 -16.40 -27.77 -12.91
C PHE A 32 -15.21 -28.71 -13.15
N GLU A 33 -14.67 -28.66 -14.38
CA GLU A 33 -13.46 -29.39 -14.78
C GLU A 33 -12.22 -28.54 -14.42
N GLY A 34 -11.38 -29.03 -13.50
CA GLY A 34 -10.07 -28.45 -13.14
C GLY A 34 -9.89 -28.13 -11.64
N PRO A 35 -8.63 -28.01 -11.16
CA PRO A 35 -8.33 -27.71 -9.76
C PRO A 35 -8.80 -26.30 -9.38
N ARG A 36 -9.43 -26.14 -8.21
CA ARG A 36 -9.91 -24.84 -7.71
C ARG A 36 -9.27 -24.43 -6.40
N PRO A 37 -9.08 -23.11 -6.17
CA PRO A 37 -8.57 -22.61 -4.91
C PRO A 37 -9.47 -22.98 -3.73
N CYS A 38 -8.88 -23.59 -2.70
CA CYS A 38 -9.51 -23.86 -1.41
C CYS A 38 -9.86 -22.60 -0.60
N VAL A 39 -9.30 -21.45 -1.01
CA VAL A 39 -9.45 -20.15 -0.37
C VAL A 39 -10.13 -19.23 -1.36
N LYS A 40 -11.32 -18.70 -1.01
CA LYS A 40 -11.91 -17.60 -1.79
C LYS A 40 -10.96 -16.41 -1.72
N ALA A 41 -10.82 -15.63 -2.79
CA ALA A 41 -10.08 -14.36 -2.81
C ALA A 41 -10.83 -13.29 -2.00
N TYR A 42 -11.24 -13.62 -0.78
CA TYR A 42 -11.92 -12.73 0.12
C TYR A 42 -10.91 -12.21 1.13
N PHE A 43 -10.29 -11.08 0.77
CA PHE A 43 -9.29 -10.39 1.59
C PHE A 43 -9.69 -8.94 1.86
N GLU A 44 -10.89 -8.52 1.43
CA GLU A 44 -11.44 -7.20 1.70
C GLU A 44 -11.46 -6.88 3.20
N ASP A 45 -11.89 -7.82 4.06
CA ASP A 45 -11.90 -7.62 5.51
C ASP A 45 -10.50 -7.32 6.08
N LEU A 46 -9.46 -7.98 5.53
CA LEU A 46 -8.08 -7.71 5.92
C LEU A 46 -7.75 -6.25 5.59
N VAL A 47 -8.02 -5.83 4.36
CA VAL A 47 -7.70 -4.48 3.88
C VAL A 47 -8.55 -3.42 4.59
N LEU A 48 -9.80 -3.70 4.94
CA LEU A 48 -10.67 -2.77 5.68
C LEU A 48 -10.30 -2.64 7.15
N SER A 49 -9.75 -3.71 7.76
CA SER A 49 -9.32 -3.67 9.16
C SER A 49 -8.14 -2.73 9.44
N GLY A 50 -7.37 -2.37 8.41
CA GLY A 50 -6.31 -1.36 8.47
C GLY A 50 -5.36 -1.42 7.28
N SER A 51 -4.37 -0.52 7.22
CA SER A 51 -3.45 -0.45 6.09
C SER A 51 -2.47 -1.62 6.05
N CYS A 52 -2.25 -2.17 4.86
CA CYS A 52 -1.19 -3.12 4.51
C CYS A 52 0.08 -2.39 4.01
N ASN A 53 -0.01 -1.09 3.74
CA ASN A 53 1.08 -0.30 3.13
C ASN A 53 1.83 0.57 4.14
N TYR A 54 1.49 0.43 5.43
CA TYR A 54 2.00 1.27 6.53
C TYR A 54 1.66 2.76 6.30
N ALA A 55 0.51 3.04 5.68
CA ALA A 55 0.04 4.40 5.42
C ALA A 55 -0.32 5.16 6.71
N SER A 56 -0.46 4.47 7.83
CA SER A 56 -0.70 5.04 9.16
C SER A 56 0.56 5.41 9.94
N SER A 57 1.76 5.16 9.37
CA SER A 57 3.06 5.56 9.94
C SER A 57 3.09 7.03 10.38
N TYR A 58 3.67 7.28 11.56
CA TYR A 58 3.66 8.59 12.21
C TYR A 58 4.79 9.53 11.77
N ALA A 59 5.66 9.09 10.87
CA ALA A 59 6.81 9.86 10.44
C ALA A 59 6.91 9.95 8.92
N ILE A 60 7.55 11.03 8.49
CA ILE A 60 8.05 11.18 7.13
C ILE A 60 9.54 11.51 7.15
N TYR A 61 10.29 10.89 6.25
CA TYR A 61 11.71 11.13 6.05
C TYR A 61 11.88 11.87 4.72
N HIS A 62 11.81 13.20 4.79
CA HIS A 62 11.88 14.04 3.60
C HIS A 62 13.34 14.38 3.27
N PRO A 63 13.77 14.32 1.99
CA PRO A 63 15.12 14.70 1.62
C PRO A 63 15.39 16.19 1.90
N THR A 64 16.62 16.51 2.27
CA THR A 64 17.14 17.89 2.27
C THR A 64 17.24 18.44 0.85
N LEU A 65 17.35 19.77 0.70
CA LEU A 65 17.38 20.40 -0.64
C LEU A 65 18.53 19.90 -1.52
N ASP A 66 19.68 19.60 -0.91
CA ASP A 66 20.86 19.02 -1.54
C ASP A 66 20.72 17.51 -1.84
N ASN A 67 19.65 16.88 -1.36
CA ASN A 67 19.32 15.47 -1.53
C ASN A 67 20.37 14.50 -0.94
N ASN A 68 21.22 14.98 -0.04
CA ASN A 68 22.27 14.17 0.59
C ASN A 68 21.79 13.43 1.84
N THR A 69 20.81 13.99 2.55
CA THR A 69 20.27 13.41 3.78
C THR A 69 18.74 13.46 3.80
N ARG A 70 18.11 12.73 4.72
CA ARG A 70 16.67 12.80 4.96
C ARG A 70 16.43 13.22 6.40
N ILE A 71 15.53 14.18 6.60
CA ILE A 71 15.16 14.67 7.91
C ILE A 71 13.81 14.05 8.30
N ARG A 72 13.78 13.42 9.46
CA ARG A 72 12.56 12.88 10.07
C ARG A 72 11.70 14.02 10.58
N ARG A 73 10.43 14.04 10.17
CA ARG A 73 9.37 14.89 10.73
C ARG A 73 8.24 14.00 11.24
N GLU A 74 7.80 14.27 12.46
CA GLU A 74 6.66 13.61 13.06
C GLU A 74 5.37 14.26 12.55
N LEU A 75 4.41 13.43 12.15
CA LEU A 75 3.04 13.86 11.88
C LEU A 75 2.35 14.23 13.22
N PRO A 76 1.11 14.72 13.24
CA PRO A 76 0.36 14.97 14.49
C PRO A 76 -0.35 13.71 15.02
N ARG A 77 -0.29 13.41 16.34
CA ARG A 77 -0.84 12.17 16.95
C ARG A 77 -2.34 12.07 16.78
N ARG A 78 -2.97 13.24 16.73
CA ARG A 78 -4.38 13.38 16.49
C ARG A 78 -4.59 14.18 15.23
N ILE A 79 -5.62 13.82 14.50
CA ILE A 79 -6.09 14.55 13.35
C ILE A 79 -7.41 15.22 13.70
N ASN A 80 -7.38 16.54 13.74
CA ASN A 80 -8.57 17.37 13.83
C ASN A 80 -8.97 17.79 12.41
N LEU A 81 -10.13 17.32 11.94
CA LEU A 81 -10.58 17.59 10.58
C LEU A 81 -10.84 19.07 10.31
N ASP A 82 -11.35 19.81 11.29
CA ASP A 82 -11.62 21.24 11.13
C ASP A 82 -10.31 22.03 10.99
N GLU A 83 -9.28 21.66 11.77
CA GLU A 83 -7.93 22.24 11.64
C GLU A 83 -7.26 21.86 10.32
N LEU A 84 -7.38 20.60 9.89
CA LEU A 84 -6.84 20.13 8.61
C LEU A 84 -7.50 20.86 7.44
N ILE A 85 -8.83 20.96 7.43
CA ILE A 85 -9.57 21.74 6.44
C ILE A 85 -9.10 23.20 6.45
N GLY A 86 -8.92 23.80 7.62
CA GLY A 86 -8.40 25.16 7.74
C GLY A 86 -6.99 25.35 7.17
N ARG A 87 -6.11 24.35 7.30
CA ARG A 87 -4.77 24.33 6.67
C ARG A 87 -4.85 24.20 5.16
N VAL A 88 -5.69 23.29 4.68
CA VAL A 88 -5.99 23.15 3.25
C VAL A 88 -6.50 24.48 2.68
N ASP A 89 -7.44 25.15 3.34
CA ASP A 89 -8.03 26.40 2.86
C ASP A 89 -7.01 27.54 2.70
N ARG A 90 -5.99 27.59 3.56
CA ARG A 90 -4.85 28.51 3.41
C ARG A 90 -3.98 28.17 2.21
N ALA A 91 -3.72 26.87 1.99
CA ALA A 91 -2.89 26.38 0.88
C ALA A 91 -3.60 26.55 -0.50
N ARG A 92 -4.94 26.45 -0.55
CA ARG A 92 -5.74 26.52 -1.78
C ARG A 92 -5.39 27.70 -2.67
N ARG A 93 -5.06 28.86 -2.10
CA ARG A 93 -4.78 30.06 -2.90
C ARG A 93 -3.37 30.14 -3.46
N GLN A 94 -2.51 29.18 -3.11
CA GLN A 94 -1.06 29.33 -3.26
C GLN A 94 -0.48 28.26 -4.20
N PHE A 95 -0.71 26.99 -3.91
CA PHE A 95 -0.02 25.88 -4.57
C PHE A 95 -0.79 24.55 -4.47
N ASN A 96 -0.30 23.56 -5.21
CA ASN A 96 -0.55 22.15 -5.03
C ASN A 96 0.75 21.43 -4.63
N PHE A 97 0.70 20.13 -4.30
CA PHE A 97 1.90 19.34 -4.01
C PHE A 97 2.13 18.27 -5.07
N GLN A 98 3.33 18.21 -5.65
CA GLN A 98 3.77 17.05 -6.42
C GLN A 98 4.29 16.00 -5.45
N VAL A 99 3.78 14.78 -5.55
CA VAL A 99 4.26 13.61 -4.82
C VAL A 99 5.30 12.90 -5.67
N TYR A 100 6.39 12.51 -5.03
CA TYR A 100 7.44 11.69 -5.63
C TYR A 100 7.73 10.48 -4.76
N GLN A 101 8.08 9.38 -5.43
CA GLN A 101 8.70 8.21 -4.81
C GLN A 101 10.03 7.94 -5.51
N ASP A 102 11.11 7.82 -4.74
CA ASP A 102 12.45 7.61 -5.28
C ASP A 102 12.84 8.63 -6.37
N GLY A 103 12.48 9.90 -6.15
CA GLY A 103 12.72 11.01 -7.09
C GLY A 103 11.85 11.00 -8.35
N ARG A 104 10.98 10.00 -8.53
CA ARG A 104 10.06 9.92 -9.68
C ARG A 104 8.71 10.52 -9.30
N PRO A 105 8.14 11.43 -10.11
CA PRO A 105 6.81 11.98 -9.84
C PRO A 105 5.77 10.86 -9.95
N LEU A 106 4.80 10.83 -9.04
CA LEU A 106 3.69 9.88 -9.07
C LEU A 106 2.37 10.55 -9.47
N TYR A 107 1.98 11.57 -8.71
CA TYR A 107 0.76 12.35 -8.91
C TYR A 107 0.89 13.71 -8.21
N VAL A 108 0.01 14.63 -8.55
CA VAL A 108 -0.16 15.92 -7.86
C VAL A 108 -1.35 15.83 -6.93
N ILE A 109 -1.17 16.20 -5.66
CA ILE A 109 -2.25 16.43 -4.71
C ILE A 109 -2.94 17.74 -5.10
N ASP A 110 -4.18 17.63 -5.55
CA ASP A 110 -5.05 18.76 -5.84
C ASP A 110 -5.69 19.26 -4.55
N ILE A 111 -5.28 20.43 -4.10
CA ILE A 111 -5.74 21.00 -2.82
C ILE A 111 -7.23 21.37 -2.87
N ASP A 112 -7.79 21.73 -4.03
CA ASP A 112 -9.23 21.96 -4.15
C ASP A 112 -10.01 20.65 -4.08
N GLY A 113 -9.50 19.60 -4.73
CA GLY A 113 -10.03 18.25 -4.61
C GLY A 113 -10.04 17.77 -3.16
N CYS A 114 -8.90 17.92 -2.46
CA CYS A 114 -8.77 17.58 -1.05
C CYS A 114 -9.72 18.40 -0.16
N HIS A 115 -9.87 19.70 -0.41
CA HIS A 115 -10.79 20.53 0.35
C HIS A 115 -12.23 20.02 0.24
N ASN A 116 -12.70 19.77 -0.98
CA ASN A 116 -14.06 19.31 -1.23
C ASN A 116 -14.30 17.92 -0.61
N TYR A 117 -13.33 17.03 -0.76
CA TYR A 117 -13.37 15.71 -0.16
C TYR A 117 -13.45 15.77 1.38
N LEU A 118 -12.54 16.52 2.02
CA LEU A 118 -12.52 16.63 3.49
C LEU A 118 -13.78 17.31 4.04
N GLN A 119 -14.33 18.30 3.35
CA GLN A 119 -15.62 18.90 3.70
C GLN A 119 -16.77 17.88 3.63
N GLY A 120 -16.77 17.04 2.60
CA GLY A 120 -17.75 15.94 2.46
C GLY A 120 -17.62 14.92 3.58
N LEU A 121 -16.38 14.48 3.85
CA LEU A 121 -16.05 13.53 4.91
C LEU A 121 -16.46 14.06 6.29
N ARG A 122 -16.12 15.31 6.60
CA ARG A 122 -16.43 15.96 7.88
C ARG A 122 -17.92 16.00 8.21
N LYS A 123 -18.79 16.10 7.19
CA LYS A 123 -20.26 16.07 7.35
C LYS A 123 -20.80 14.69 7.71
N GLN A 124 -20.03 13.63 7.45
CA GLN A 124 -20.39 12.24 7.71
C GLN A 124 -19.82 11.74 9.05
N MET A 125 -19.08 12.58 9.78
CA MET A 125 -18.38 12.20 11.01
C MET A 125 -18.93 12.96 12.22
N ASP A 126 -19.20 12.22 13.29
CA ASP A 126 -19.68 12.77 14.57
C ASP A 126 -18.55 13.40 15.38
N ALA A 127 -17.40 12.72 15.44
CA ALA A 127 -16.20 13.24 16.10
C ALA A 127 -15.39 14.13 15.16
N VAL A 128 -14.77 15.16 15.73
CA VAL A 128 -13.93 16.13 14.99
C VAL A 128 -12.46 15.75 15.06
N GLU A 129 -12.06 15.16 16.20
CA GLU A 129 -10.69 14.76 16.49
C GLU A 129 -10.62 13.24 16.59
N HIS A 130 -9.63 12.67 15.93
CA HIS A 130 -9.36 11.24 15.92
C HIS A 130 -7.89 10.97 16.20
N ASP A 131 -7.59 9.80 16.76
CA ASP A 131 -6.23 9.26 16.70
C ASP A 131 -5.81 9.09 15.22
N PHE A 132 -4.59 9.50 14.87
CA PHE A 132 -4.14 9.52 13.47
C PHE A 132 -4.10 8.12 12.87
N HIS A 133 -3.61 7.12 13.62
CA HIS A 133 -3.53 5.74 13.15
C HIS A 133 -4.94 5.18 12.93
N ALA A 134 -5.82 5.31 13.92
CA ALA A 134 -7.20 4.86 13.81
C ALA A 134 -7.97 5.55 12.67
N PHE A 135 -7.72 6.84 12.46
CA PHE A 135 -8.33 7.60 11.38
C PHE A 135 -7.92 7.09 10.00
N ILE A 136 -6.62 6.94 9.76
CA ILE A 136 -6.10 6.44 8.49
C ILE A 136 -6.51 4.99 8.27
N ASP A 137 -6.39 4.12 9.27
CA ASP A 137 -6.69 2.70 9.08
C ASP A 137 -8.17 2.42 8.87
N ARG A 138 -9.06 3.07 9.63
CA ARG A 138 -10.49 2.72 9.67
C ARG A 138 -11.41 3.89 9.38
N THR A 139 -11.30 4.97 10.15
CA THR A 139 -12.37 5.98 10.19
C THR A 139 -12.57 6.67 8.83
N VAL A 140 -11.50 6.98 8.09
CA VAL A 140 -11.60 7.60 6.76
C VAL A 140 -12.27 6.69 5.71
N VAL A 141 -12.19 5.37 5.91
CA VAL A 141 -12.78 4.38 5.01
C VAL A 141 -14.25 4.15 5.37
N GLU A 142 -14.55 4.03 6.66
CA GLU A 142 -15.90 3.81 7.19
C GLU A 142 -16.81 5.02 6.99
N ALA A 143 -16.29 6.23 7.21
CA ALA A 143 -17.05 7.47 7.10
C ALA A 143 -17.31 7.88 5.65
N ASP A 144 -16.56 7.37 4.68
CA ASP A 144 -16.75 7.67 3.26
C ASP A 144 -17.69 6.64 2.61
N THR A 145 -18.97 6.75 2.96
CA THR A 145 -20.01 5.80 2.51
C THR A 145 -20.51 6.07 1.09
N SER A 146 -20.29 7.29 0.58
CA SER A 146 -20.72 7.74 -0.75
C SER A 146 -19.68 7.51 -1.86
N GLY A 147 -18.41 7.25 -1.51
CA GLY A 147 -17.41 6.65 -2.40
C GLY A 147 -16.81 7.51 -3.53
N ASP A 148 -17.44 8.58 -3.99
CA ASP A 148 -17.25 8.95 -5.41
C ASP A 148 -16.30 10.10 -5.78
N ASP A 149 -15.64 10.79 -4.84
CA ASP A 149 -14.85 11.99 -5.21
C ASP A 149 -13.40 12.06 -4.68
N TRP A 150 -12.92 11.06 -3.94
CA TRP A 150 -11.55 11.10 -3.40
C TRP A 150 -10.50 11.15 -4.52
N GLU A 151 -10.76 10.56 -5.68
CA GLU A 151 -9.86 10.59 -6.85
C GLU A 151 -9.61 12.01 -7.35
N GLN A 152 -10.52 12.96 -7.10
CA GLN A 152 -10.33 14.37 -7.44
C GLN A 152 -9.20 15.01 -6.62
N CYS A 153 -8.81 14.41 -5.49
CA CYS A 153 -7.62 14.79 -4.72
C CYS A 153 -6.32 14.52 -5.51
N MET A 154 -6.37 13.74 -6.59
CA MET A 154 -5.22 13.42 -7.43
C MET A 154 -5.39 13.94 -8.85
N THR A 155 -4.36 14.62 -9.35
CA THR A 155 -4.25 15.02 -10.75
C THR A 155 -2.87 14.69 -11.30
N GLN A 156 -2.69 14.82 -12.62
CA GLN A 156 -1.42 14.56 -13.31
C GLN A 156 -0.74 13.25 -12.89
N THR A 157 -1.54 12.18 -12.75
CA THR A 157 -1.03 10.86 -12.41
C THR A 157 -0.14 10.36 -13.56
N VAL A 158 1.07 9.89 -13.25
CA VAL A 158 1.99 9.32 -14.25
C VAL A 158 1.47 8.01 -14.83
N VAL A 159 0.67 7.31 -14.03
CA VAL A 159 -0.10 6.15 -14.45
C VAL A 159 -1.49 6.62 -14.92
N LEU A 160 -2.03 5.99 -15.97
CA LEU A 160 -3.43 6.23 -16.34
C LEU A 160 -4.31 5.91 -15.13
N ARG A 161 -5.31 6.76 -14.82
CA ARG A 161 -6.25 6.50 -13.72
C ARG A 161 -6.89 5.10 -13.77
N SER A 162 -6.99 4.52 -14.96
CA SER A 162 -7.47 3.15 -15.20
C SER A 162 -6.54 2.03 -14.72
N ASP A 163 -5.30 2.32 -14.30
CA ASP A 163 -4.33 1.34 -13.81
C ASP A 163 -3.93 1.63 -12.35
N LEU A 164 -4.91 1.54 -11.46
CA LEU A 164 -4.73 1.73 -10.02
C LEU A 164 -3.72 0.73 -9.42
N PHE A 165 -3.49 -0.44 -10.04
CA PHE A 165 -2.56 -1.45 -9.54
C PHE A 165 -1.11 -1.01 -9.68
N SER A 166 -0.73 -0.42 -10.81
CA SER A 166 0.60 0.16 -10.99
C SER A 166 0.84 1.30 -10.00
N LEU A 167 -0.16 2.18 -9.81
CA LEU A 167 -0.06 3.26 -8.83
C LEU A 167 0.03 2.74 -7.38
N LEU A 168 -0.76 1.71 -7.04
CA LEU A 168 -0.67 1.01 -5.75
C LEU A 168 0.74 0.50 -5.52
N CYS A 169 1.35 -0.18 -6.51
CA CYS A 169 2.72 -0.69 -6.37
C CYS A 169 3.73 0.42 -6.09
N ASP A 170 3.62 1.56 -6.76
CA ASP A 170 4.56 2.67 -6.56
C ASP A 170 4.37 3.36 -5.21
N VAL A 171 3.13 3.55 -4.77
CA VAL A 171 2.82 4.11 -3.44
C VAL A 171 3.26 3.15 -2.32
N ASN A 172 3.14 1.84 -2.52
CA ASN A 172 3.41 0.82 -1.49
C ASN A 172 4.89 0.62 -1.19
N LYS A 173 5.78 1.08 -2.06
CA LYS A 173 7.23 0.87 -1.94
C LYS A 173 7.85 1.51 -0.71
N MET A 174 7.22 2.53 -0.10
CA MET A 174 7.43 3.06 1.28
C MET A 174 6.82 4.48 1.37
N PRO A 175 5.56 4.64 1.84
CA PRO A 175 4.92 5.96 1.91
C PRO A 175 5.61 6.97 2.85
N ASN A 176 6.33 6.50 3.87
CA ASN A 176 7.12 7.33 4.78
C ASN A 176 8.39 7.91 4.13
N LEU A 177 8.81 7.38 2.98
CA LEU A 177 9.92 7.88 2.17
C LEU A 177 9.43 8.67 0.95
N ALA A 178 8.15 9.02 0.88
CA ALA A 178 7.67 9.95 -0.13
C ALA A 178 8.33 11.32 0.05
N SER A 179 8.53 12.04 -1.06
CA SER A 179 8.99 13.43 -1.05
C SER A 179 8.03 14.32 -1.79
N PHE A 180 8.04 15.61 -1.47
CA PHE A 180 7.07 16.57 -1.96
C PHE A 180 7.75 17.83 -2.49
N SER A 181 7.15 18.41 -3.53
CA SER A 181 7.50 19.76 -3.99
C SER A 181 6.24 20.57 -4.20
N TYR A 182 6.36 21.89 -4.14
CA TYR A 182 5.27 22.77 -4.54
C TYR A 182 5.01 22.65 -6.04
N VAL A 183 3.77 22.87 -6.46
CA VAL A 183 3.36 23.06 -7.85
C VAL A 183 2.56 24.35 -7.89
N SER A 184 3.05 25.31 -8.67
CA SER A 184 2.35 26.59 -8.83
C SER A 184 1.04 26.37 -9.57
N ARG A 185 -0.05 26.97 -9.07
CA ARG A 185 -1.40 26.84 -9.65
C ARG A 185 -1.47 27.36 -11.09
N THR A 186 -0.71 28.39 -11.45
CA THR A 186 -0.65 28.91 -12.83
C THR A 186 -0.01 27.93 -13.81
N LYS A 187 0.85 27.02 -13.33
CA LYS A 187 1.55 26.03 -14.15
C LYS A 187 0.89 24.64 -14.13
N MET A 188 -0.22 24.48 -13.41
CA MET A 188 -0.93 23.20 -13.24
C MET A 188 -1.49 22.63 -14.56
N TYR A 189 -1.72 23.48 -15.57
CA TYR A 189 -2.22 23.05 -16.88
C TYR A 189 -1.11 22.80 -17.92
N GLU A 190 0.16 22.96 -17.54
CA GLU A 190 1.29 22.64 -18.42
C GLU A 190 1.56 21.13 -18.39
N LYS A 191 1.65 20.50 -19.57
CA LYS A 191 1.80 19.03 -19.75
C LYS A 191 3.04 18.41 -19.06
N LYS A 192 3.99 19.22 -18.62
CA LYS A 192 5.05 18.83 -17.69
C LYS A 192 4.84 19.70 -16.46
N ALA A 193 4.58 19.08 -15.30
CA ALA A 193 4.69 19.77 -14.03
C ALA A 193 6.07 20.46 -14.01
N ALA A 194 6.08 21.78 -14.18
CA ALA A 194 7.29 22.55 -13.98
C ALA A 194 7.70 22.24 -12.54
N VAL A 195 8.85 21.58 -12.35
CA VAL A 195 9.39 21.24 -11.02
C VAL A 195 9.32 22.51 -10.19
N GLY A 196 8.32 22.59 -9.31
CA GLY A 196 8.16 23.77 -8.49
C GLY A 196 9.22 23.75 -7.41
N ARG A 197 9.21 24.80 -6.58
CA ARG A 197 10.14 24.91 -5.46
C ARG A 197 10.08 23.63 -4.63
N ARG A 198 11.24 23.00 -4.37
CA ARG A 198 11.31 21.88 -3.43
C ARG A 198 10.96 22.40 -2.03
N ILE A 199 10.27 21.57 -1.25
CA ILE A 199 10.00 21.89 0.15
C ILE A 199 11.32 21.84 0.92
N ASN A 200 11.66 22.92 1.63
CA ASN A 200 12.80 22.94 2.52
C ASN A 200 12.37 22.43 3.90
N VAL A 201 12.64 21.16 4.19
CA VAL A 201 12.26 20.53 5.48
C VAL A 201 12.86 21.24 6.71
N GLU A 202 13.96 21.99 6.56
CA GLU A 202 14.60 22.74 7.64
C GLU A 202 13.95 24.09 7.93
N ASP A 203 13.21 24.64 6.96
CA ASP A 203 12.46 25.89 7.11
C ASP A 203 11.12 25.61 7.85
N PRO A 204 10.78 26.36 8.92
CA PRO A 204 9.58 26.08 9.71
C PRO A 204 8.26 26.22 8.95
N ASP A 205 8.15 27.15 8.00
CA ASP A 205 6.92 27.36 7.24
C ASP A 205 6.73 26.21 6.23
N ASP A 206 7.80 25.83 5.54
CA ASP A 206 7.81 24.66 4.65
C ASP A 206 7.61 23.34 5.42
N ALA A 207 8.04 23.28 6.68
CA ALA A 207 7.81 22.13 7.53
C ALA A 207 6.32 21.95 7.85
N ASP A 208 5.54 23.02 8.10
CA ASP A 208 4.08 22.88 8.26
C ASP A 208 3.43 22.37 6.98
N ASP A 209 3.80 22.95 5.83
CA ASP A 209 3.29 22.50 4.53
C ASP A 209 3.67 21.05 4.21
N LEU A 210 4.86 20.61 4.61
CA LEU A 210 5.29 19.21 4.51
C LEU A 210 4.37 18.27 5.29
N ILE A 211 4.02 18.65 6.53
CA ILE A 211 3.10 17.87 7.36
C ILE A 211 1.72 17.81 6.70
N LEU A 212 1.24 18.92 6.15
CA LEU A 212 -0.02 18.96 5.41
C LEU A 212 0.01 18.01 4.20
N ALA A 213 1.04 18.11 3.37
CA ALA A 213 1.22 17.26 2.19
C ALA A 213 1.28 15.77 2.57
N ALA A 214 2.00 15.44 3.64
CA ALA A 214 2.11 14.08 4.13
C ALA A 214 0.76 13.53 4.63
N GLN A 215 0.00 14.30 5.43
CA GLN A 215 -1.33 13.87 5.90
C GLN A 215 -2.30 13.63 4.73
N LEU A 216 -2.37 14.56 3.78
CA LEU A 216 -3.20 14.40 2.58
C LEU A 216 -2.77 13.20 1.73
N SER A 217 -1.47 13.01 1.56
CA SER A 217 -0.92 11.85 0.86
C SER A 217 -1.32 10.55 1.55
N ARG A 218 -1.25 10.44 2.88
CA ARG A 218 -1.67 9.22 3.60
C ARG A 218 -3.16 8.92 3.45
N ILE A 219 -4.01 9.93 3.47
CA ILE A 219 -5.45 9.79 3.18
C ILE A 219 -5.65 9.22 1.77
N VAL A 220 -5.02 9.83 0.77
CA VAL A 220 -5.10 9.38 -0.63
C VAL A 220 -4.55 7.96 -0.79
N CYS A 221 -3.40 7.64 -0.19
CA CYS A 221 -2.78 6.32 -0.23
C CYS A 221 -3.72 5.26 0.35
N ARG A 222 -4.41 5.57 1.45
CA ARG A 222 -5.38 4.65 2.05
C ARG A 222 -6.58 4.41 1.16
N LYS A 223 -7.14 5.46 0.57
CA LYS A 223 -8.30 5.34 -0.33
C LYS A 223 -7.94 4.55 -1.58
N LEU A 224 -6.77 4.83 -2.16
CA LEU A 224 -6.19 4.05 -3.26
C LEU A 224 -6.01 2.58 -2.88
N GLU A 225 -5.44 2.30 -1.72
CA GLU A 225 -5.22 0.95 -1.21
C GLU A 225 -6.53 0.15 -1.15
N VAL A 226 -7.55 0.69 -0.49
CA VAL A 226 -8.85 0.01 -0.34
C VAL A 226 -9.50 -0.21 -1.70
N GLN A 227 -9.52 0.81 -2.57
CA GLN A 227 -10.13 0.71 -3.89
C GLN A 227 -9.40 -0.31 -4.77
N ALA A 228 -8.07 -0.23 -4.85
CA ALA A 228 -7.27 -1.13 -5.66
C ALA A 228 -7.40 -2.57 -5.18
N TYR A 229 -7.37 -2.86 -3.88
CA TYR A 229 -7.56 -4.23 -3.41
C TYR A 229 -8.98 -4.75 -3.60
N ARG A 230 -10.01 -3.91 -3.48
CA ARG A 230 -11.39 -4.29 -3.85
C ARG A 230 -11.51 -4.67 -5.33
N ASP A 231 -10.92 -3.88 -6.20
CA ASP A 231 -10.92 -4.15 -7.64
C ASP A 231 -10.07 -5.38 -7.97
N LEU A 232 -8.95 -5.59 -7.28
CA LEU A 232 -8.14 -6.80 -7.41
C LEU A 232 -8.93 -8.05 -7.00
N GLN A 233 -9.66 -8.01 -5.88
CA GLN A 233 -10.51 -9.11 -5.42
C GLN A 233 -11.58 -9.46 -6.46
N ARG A 234 -12.26 -8.46 -7.03
CA ARG A 234 -13.24 -8.66 -8.11
C ARG A 234 -12.58 -9.28 -9.34
N LEU A 235 -11.45 -8.73 -9.79
CA LEU A 235 -10.72 -9.26 -10.93
C LEU A 235 -10.21 -10.69 -10.70
N LEU A 236 -9.79 -11.04 -9.48
CA LEU A 236 -9.38 -12.40 -9.15
C LEU A 236 -10.55 -13.38 -9.25
N HIS A 237 -11.74 -13.00 -8.75
CA HIS A 237 -12.95 -13.79 -8.93
C HIS A 237 -13.31 -13.99 -10.41
N ASP A 238 -13.23 -12.93 -11.21
CA ASP A 238 -13.55 -12.99 -12.64
C ASP A 238 -12.47 -13.74 -13.45
N SER A 239 -11.20 -13.63 -13.05
CA SER A 239 -10.05 -14.24 -13.73
C SER A 239 -10.12 -15.77 -13.78
N LEU A 240 -10.69 -16.39 -12.74
CA LEU A 240 -10.94 -17.83 -12.71
C LEU A 240 -11.92 -18.30 -13.80
N MET A 241 -12.73 -17.38 -14.33
CA MET A 241 -13.71 -17.61 -15.41
C MET A 241 -13.21 -17.12 -16.78
N MET A 242 -12.05 -16.48 -16.86
CA MET A 242 -11.51 -15.95 -18.12
C MET A 242 -10.81 -17.04 -18.96
N ASP A 243 -10.67 -16.81 -20.27
CA ASP A 243 -9.82 -17.64 -21.14
C ASP A 243 -8.35 -17.57 -20.69
N SER A 244 -7.62 -18.68 -20.86
CA SER A 244 -6.21 -18.80 -20.47
C SER A 244 -5.31 -17.66 -21.00
N GLY A 245 -5.55 -17.20 -22.23
CA GLY A 245 -4.81 -16.10 -22.85
C GLY A 245 -5.03 -14.71 -22.20
N ARG A 246 -6.13 -14.49 -21.47
CA ARG A 246 -6.42 -13.24 -20.75
C ARG A 246 -5.99 -13.27 -19.28
N ARG A 247 -5.84 -14.47 -18.69
CA ARG A 247 -5.34 -14.65 -17.32
C ARG A 247 -3.87 -14.22 -17.18
N LEU A 248 -3.06 -14.57 -18.17
CA LEU A 248 -1.62 -14.30 -18.17
C LEU A 248 -1.26 -12.80 -18.12
N PRO A 249 -1.82 -11.93 -18.98
CA PRO A 249 -1.56 -10.48 -18.88
C PRO A 249 -1.93 -9.88 -17.53
N PHE A 250 -2.99 -10.37 -16.88
CA PHE A 250 -3.43 -9.89 -15.57
C PHE A 250 -2.50 -10.35 -14.44
N SER A 251 -2.18 -11.65 -14.36
CA SER A 251 -1.29 -12.17 -13.30
C SER A 251 0.10 -11.52 -13.34
N LEU A 252 0.60 -11.22 -14.54
CA LEU A 252 1.92 -10.62 -14.71
C LEU A 252 1.95 -9.10 -14.52
N ARG A 253 0.97 -8.36 -15.06
CA ARG A 253 1.00 -6.89 -15.00
C ARG A 253 0.58 -6.35 -13.64
N SER A 254 -0.33 -7.04 -12.95
CA SER A 254 -0.93 -6.52 -11.73
C SER A 254 -0.46 -7.31 -10.50
N LEU A 255 -0.64 -8.64 -10.50
CA LEU A 255 -0.49 -9.44 -9.28
C LEU A 255 0.98 -9.68 -8.89
N GLY A 256 1.85 -9.98 -9.86
CA GLY A 256 3.28 -10.18 -9.61
C GLY A 256 3.94 -8.98 -8.92
N PRO A 257 3.87 -7.76 -9.49
CA PRO A 257 4.42 -6.57 -8.85
C PRO A 257 3.84 -6.28 -7.47
N ILE A 258 2.51 -6.44 -7.27
CA ILE A 258 1.88 -6.27 -5.95
C ILE A 258 2.52 -7.22 -4.94
N LEU A 259 2.72 -8.50 -5.30
CA LEU A 259 3.34 -9.49 -4.43
C LEU A 259 4.76 -9.12 -4.03
N LEU A 260 5.57 -8.65 -4.98
CA LEU A 260 6.93 -8.17 -4.69
C LEU A 260 6.91 -7.01 -3.68
N THR A 261 6.00 -6.05 -3.83
CA THR A 261 5.89 -4.93 -2.87
C THR A 261 5.48 -5.39 -1.47
N LEU A 262 4.58 -6.38 -1.36
CA LEU A 262 4.17 -6.96 -0.08
C LEU A 262 5.30 -7.76 0.57
N ARG A 263 6.06 -8.55 -0.20
CA ARG A 263 7.22 -9.28 0.31
C ARG A 263 8.32 -8.34 0.79
N TRP A 264 8.63 -7.32 0.02
CA TRP A 264 9.59 -6.30 0.43
C TRP A 264 9.17 -5.65 1.74
N ARG A 265 7.87 -5.37 1.90
CA ARG A 265 7.34 -4.82 3.14
C ARG A 265 7.54 -5.74 4.33
N LEU A 266 7.19 -7.01 4.20
CA LEU A 266 7.39 -8.01 5.25
C LEU A 266 8.87 -8.14 5.64
N SER A 267 9.75 -8.20 4.63
CA SER A 267 11.19 -8.26 4.83
C SER A 267 11.72 -7.04 5.58
N TRP A 268 11.20 -5.86 5.26
CA TRP A 268 11.59 -4.62 5.92
C TRP A 268 11.05 -4.53 7.36
N LEU A 269 9.80 -4.94 7.61
CA LEU A 269 9.21 -4.99 8.96
C LEU A 269 10.02 -5.91 9.89
N ALA A 270 10.49 -7.04 9.36
CA ALA A 270 11.36 -7.97 10.08
C ALA A 270 12.75 -7.39 10.36
N ALA A 271 13.34 -6.68 9.39
CA ALA A 271 14.70 -6.15 9.50
C ALA A 271 14.82 -4.86 10.33
N VAL A 272 13.77 -4.03 10.39
CA VAL A 272 13.81 -2.73 11.08
C VAL A 272 12.70 -2.57 12.12
N PRO A 273 12.65 -3.44 13.14
CA PRO A 273 11.57 -3.47 14.12
C PRO A 273 11.49 -2.18 14.96
N ASN A 274 12.59 -1.45 15.12
CA ASN A 274 12.68 -0.27 15.98
C ASN A 274 12.14 1.03 15.34
N ILE A 275 12.22 1.22 14.02
CA ILE A 275 11.58 2.39 13.37
C ILE A 275 10.06 2.30 13.54
N VAL A 276 9.52 1.09 13.42
CA VAL A 276 8.09 0.82 13.58
C VAL A 276 7.62 1.11 15.01
N VAL A 277 8.50 0.91 16.00
CA VAL A 277 8.25 1.14 17.44
C VAL A 277 8.54 2.60 17.86
N GLU A 278 9.51 3.28 17.26
CA GLU A 278 9.73 4.72 17.49
C GLU A 278 8.66 5.59 16.85
N GLU A 279 8.00 5.11 15.80
CA GLU A 279 6.80 5.73 15.22
C GLU A 279 5.55 5.58 16.10
N SER A 280 5.53 4.60 17.01
CA SER A 280 4.39 4.37 17.88
C SER A 280 4.49 5.00 19.25
N ASN A 281 5.69 5.41 19.72
CA ASN A 281 6.06 5.99 21.04
C ASN A 281 4.90 6.49 21.94
N HIS A 282 4.02 5.57 22.29
CA HIS A 282 3.11 5.59 23.42
C HIS A 282 4.03 5.17 24.57
N GLY A 283 3.92 5.77 25.74
CA GLY A 283 4.73 5.37 26.90
C GLY A 283 4.47 3.95 27.41
N ASN A 284 4.06 3.01 26.55
CA ASN A 284 3.66 1.65 26.83
C ASN A 284 4.06 0.70 25.67
N SER A 285 5.33 0.29 25.65
CA SER A 285 5.97 -0.54 24.61
C SER A 285 5.22 -1.81 24.22
N LYS A 286 4.32 -2.31 25.08
CA LYS A 286 3.52 -3.52 24.81
C LYS A 286 2.40 -3.32 23.79
N GLN A 287 1.82 -2.12 23.72
CA GLN A 287 0.77 -1.81 22.75
C GLN A 287 1.37 -1.65 21.34
N ASP A 288 2.50 -0.97 21.27
CA ASP A 288 3.30 -0.75 20.06
C ASP A 288 3.73 -2.07 19.40
N ASP A 289 4.20 -3.03 20.21
CA ASP A 289 4.48 -4.38 19.73
C ASP A 289 3.21 -5.06 19.21
N ALA A 290 2.08 -4.98 19.92
CA ALA A 290 0.83 -5.61 19.49
C ALA A 290 0.31 -5.06 18.15
N ASP A 291 0.35 -3.74 17.98
CA ASP A 291 -0.08 -3.06 16.75
C ASP A 291 0.84 -3.43 15.57
N ARG A 292 2.16 -3.51 15.79
CA ARG A 292 3.11 -4.02 14.78
C ARG A 292 2.76 -5.44 14.34
N HIS A 293 2.57 -6.35 15.30
CA HIS A 293 2.23 -7.75 15.00
C HIS A 293 0.89 -7.84 14.24
N GLN A 294 -0.06 -6.95 14.53
CA GLN A 294 -1.33 -6.91 13.81
C GLN A 294 -1.14 -6.49 12.34
N VAL A 295 -0.34 -5.45 12.09
CA VAL A 295 0.00 -5.01 10.73
C VAL A 295 0.74 -6.13 9.98
N GLU A 296 1.77 -6.70 10.58
CA GLU A 296 2.57 -7.78 9.99
C GLU A 296 1.70 -8.99 9.65
N SER A 297 0.87 -9.44 10.59
CA SER A 297 -0.05 -10.56 10.38
C SER A 297 -1.04 -10.29 9.26
N ARG A 298 -1.56 -9.06 9.15
CA ARG A 298 -2.46 -8.63 8.07
C ARG A 298 -1.76 -8.65 6.71
N VAL A 299 -0.56 -8.05 6.61
CA VAL A 299 0.24 -8.03 5.37
C VAL A 299 0.62 -9.44 4.95
N TRP A 300 1.06 -10.27 5.90
CA TRP A 300 1.41 -11.68 5.67
C TRP A 300 0.21 -12.46 5.13
N SER A 301 -0.97 -12.30 5.75
CA SER A 301 -2.19 -12.98 5.32
C SER A 301 -2.62 -12.57 3.91
N LEU A 302 -2.58 -11.27 3.61
CA LEU A 302 -2.87 -10.77 2.27
C LEU A 302 -1.85 -11.28 1.24
N CYS A 303 -0.56 -11.22 1.56
CA CYS A 303 0.51 -11.70 0.69
C CYS A 303 0.34 -13.19 0.38
N ARG A 304 0.04 -14.01 1.39
CA ARG A 304 -0.20 -15.45 1.23
C ARG A 304 -1.40 -15.76 0.33
N ILE A 305 -2.52 -15.07 0.53
CA ILE A 305 -3.71 -15.24 -0.33
C ILE A 305 -3.35 -14.91 -1.78
N LEU A 306 -2.73 -13.75 -2.01
CA LEU A 306 -2.37 -13.30 -3.35
C LEU A 306 -1.29 -14.20 -3.99
N TYR A 307 -0.36 -14.72 -3.20
CA TYR A 307 0.70 -15.64 -3.65
C TYR A 307 0.10 -16.90 -4.24
N PHE A 308 -0.86 -17.48 -3.51
CA PHE A 308 -1.56 -18.66 -3.98
C PHE A 308 -2.33 -18.40 -5.28
N TYR A 309 -3.06 -17.28 -5.35
CA TYR A 309 -3.74 -16.87 -6.58
C TYR A 309 -2.78 -16.63 -7.76
N TYR A 310 -1.59 -16.10 -7.50
CA TYR A 310 -0.57 -15.96 -8.53
C TYR A 310 -0.11 -17.33 -9.04
N CYS A 311 0.20 -18.26 -8.14
CA CYS A 311 0.61 -19.61 -8.49
C CYS A 311 -0.44 -20.33 -9.35
N LEU A 312 -1.73 -20.11 -9.10
CA LEU A 312 -2.82 -20.67 -9.91
C LEU A 312 -2.95 -20.05 -11.30
N LEU A 313 -2.61 -18.76 -11.43
CA LEU A 313 -2.77 -18.00 -12.67
C LEU A 313 -1.49 -17.90 -13.51
N ARG A 314 -0.36 -18.46 -13.03
CA ARG A 314 0.94 -18.37 -13.71
C ARG A 314 1.01 -19.30 -14.92
N THR A 315 1.71 -18.87 -15.97
CA THR A 315 2.07 -19.74 -17.10
C THR A 315 3.55 -19.60 -17.49
N SER A 316 4.42 -19.37 -16.49
CA SER A 316 5.88 -19.17 -16.53
C SER A 316 6.38 -17.75 -16.85
N LEU A 317 6.85 -17.06 -15.81
CA LEU A 317 7.90 -16.04 -15.87
C LEU A 317 8.82 -16.25 -14.66
N ASP A 318 10.10 -15.95 -14.85
CA ASP A 318 11.11 -16.23 -13.84
C ASP A 318 11.16 -15.14 -12.75
N GLY A 319 11.06 -13.86 -13.12
CA GLY A 319 11.19 -12.75 -12.17
C GLY A 319 11.35 -11.38 -12.83
N VAL A 320 11.74 -10.37 -12.05
CA VAL A 320 12.01 -9.00 -12.50
C VAL A 320 13.09 -8.31 -11.67
N TYR A 321 13.83 -7.38 -12.28
CA TYR A 321 14.72 -6.47 -11.55
C TYR A 321 13.93 -5.31 -10.91
N THR A 322 13.90 -5.25 -9.58
CA THR A 322 13.24 -4.17 -8.84
C THR A 322 14.26 -3.21 -8.23
N GLN A 323 13.92 -1.92 -8.24
CA GLN A 323 14.62 -0.90 -7.45
C GLN A 323 13.67 -0.43 -6.36
N TYR A 324 14.05 -0.62 -5.11
CA TYR A 324 13.28 -0.14 -3.97
C TYR A 324 13.81 1.22 -3.49
N PRO A 325 12.94 2.08 -2.96
CA PRO A 325 13.35 3.34 -2.36
C PRO A 325 14.41 3.13 -1.29
N GLY A 326 15.51 3.86 -1.37
CA GLY A 326 16.62 3.75 -0.41
C GLY A 326 17.59 2.59 -0.68
N ALA A 327 17.28 1.67 -1.59
CA ALA A 327 18.24 0.65 -2.02
C ALA A 327 19.42 1.27 -2.78
N GLU A 328 20.61 0.70 -2.59
CA GLU A 328 21.83 1.09 -3.30
C GLU A 328 21.85 0.51 -4.72
N VAL A 329 21.35 -0.71 -4.88
CA VAL A 329 21.35 -1.46 -6.13
C VAL A 329 19.98 -2.04 -6.43
N ARG A 330 19.78 -2.37 -7.71
CA ARG A 330 18.61 -3.14 -8.15
C ARG A 330 18.86 -4.62 -7.86
N VAL A 331 17.83 -5.30 -7.39
CA VAL A 331 17.88 -6.74 -7.11
C VAL A 331 16.97 -7.50 -8.06
N TRP A 332 17.39 -8.71 -8.44
CA TRP A 332 16.54 -9.64 -9.17
C TRP A 332 15.59 -10.31 -8.19
N GLU A 333 14.30 -10.31 -8.53
CA GLU A 333 13.26 -10.89 -7.71
C GLU A 333 12.48 -11.94 -8.48
N ASP A 334 12.58 -13.18 -8.02
CA ASP A 334 11.80 -14.27 -8.59
C ASP A 334 10.31 -14.11 -8.23
N PHE A 335 9.47 -14.38 -9.22
CA PHE A 335 8.04 -14.52 -8.96
C PHE A 335 7.74 -15.86 -8.28
N PRO A 336 6.59 -15.98 -7.58
CA PRO A 336 6.16 -17.24 -6.97
C PRO A 336 6.16 -18.41 -7.96
N ALA A 337 6.76 -19.53 -7.53
CA ALA A 337 6.92 -20.72 -8.37
C ALA A 337 6.39 -22.02 -7.73
N ASP A 338 6.19 -22.03 -6.41
CA ASP A 338 5.80 -23.21 -5.64
C ASP A 338 4.51 -22.90 -4.88
N GLU A 339 3.44 -23.66 -5.10
CA GLU A 339 2.13 -23.41 -4.50
C GLU A 339 1.98 -23.94 -3.06
N SER A 340 3.00 -24.64 -2.54
CA SER A 340 3.02 -25.14 -1.16
C SER A 340 3.24 -24.03 -0.12
N ASP A 341 2.94 -24.36 1.14
CA ASP A 341 3.26 -23.47 2.27
C ASP A 341 4.77 -23.30 2.44
N GLU A 342 5.54 -24.38 2.27
CA GLU A 342 6.99 -24.36 2.31
C GLU A 342 7.56 -23.47 1.21
N GLY A 343 6.96 -23.51 0.02
CA GLY A 343 7.30 -22.63 -1.10
C GLY A 343 7.08 -21.15 -0.78
N PHE A 344 5.93 -20.83 -0.18
CA PHE A 344 5.63 -19.47 0.28
C PHE A 344 6.64 -18.98 1.33
N ASP A 345 6.89 -19.78 2.37
CA ASP A 345 7.81 -19.43 3.45
C ASP A 345 9.26 -19.25 2.95
N ALA A 346 9.71 -20.11 2.03
CA ALA A 346 11.00 -19.98 1.39
C ALA A 346 11.08 -18.70 0.53
N TRP A 347 10.02 -18.40 -0.22
CA TRP A 347 9.95 -17.20 -1.06
C TRP A 347 9.93 -15.91 -0.23
N ILE A 348 9.25 -15.89 0.91
CA ILE A 348 9.29 -14.78 1.89
C ILE A 348 10.69 -14.64 2.49
N SER A 349 11.29 -15.73 2.96
CA SER A 349 12.64 -15.73 3.57
C SER A 349 13.71 -15.24 2.60
N GLN A 350 13.55 -15.49 1.30
CA GLN A 350 14.45 -14.95 0.28
C GLN A 350 14.37 -13.42 0.19
N GLY A 351 13.21 -12.82 0.47
CA GLY A 351 13.03 -11.37 0.51
C GLY A 351 13.96 -10.68 1.52
N GLU A 352 14.17 -11.27 2.69
CA GLU A 352 15.09 -10.75 3.71
C GLU A 352 16.55 -10.74 3.24
N LYS A 353 16.96 -11.77 2.48
CA LYS A 353 18.30 -11.80 1.88
C LYS A 353 18.45 -10.72 0.80
N LEU A 354 17.44 -10.57 -0.04
CA LEU A 354 17.40 -9.55 -1.09
C LEU A 354 17.43 -8.12 -0.52
N LEU A 355 16.81 -7.89 0.65
CA LEU A 355 16.89 -6.61 1.34
C LEU A 355 18.33 -6.25 1.73
N ASN A 356 19.10 -7.23 2.21
CA ASN A 356 20.52 -7.05 2.52
C ASN A 356 21.35 -6.84 1.26
N GLU A 357 21.12 -7.63 0.20
CA GLU A 357 21.81 -7.49 -1.09
C GLU A 357 21.55 -6.12 -1.74
N ALA A 358 20.33 -5.59 -1.59
CA ALA A 358 19.94 -4.28 -2.09
C ALA A 358 20.62 -3.12 -1.34
N GLY A 359 21.28 -3.38 -0.20
CA GLY A 359 21.81 -2.33 0.68
C GLY A 359 20.72 -1.48 1.32
N GLY A 360 19.48 -1.98 1.41
CA GLY A 360 18.31 -1.20 1.83
C GLY A 360 18.39 -0.67 3.26
N LEU A 361 19.27 -1.23 4.09
CA LEU A 361 19.49 -0.83 5.48
C LEU A 361 20.57 0.26 5.65
N ASN A 362 21.47 0.43 4.68
CA ASN A 362 22.66 1.30 4.83
C ASN A 362 22.36 2.80 4.63
N ARG A 363 21.31 3.15 3.86
CA ARG A 363 20.97 4.55 3.48
C ARG A 363 19.85 5.19 4.31
N LEU A 364 19.27 4.47 5.27
CA LEU A 364 18.27 5.05 6.16
C LEU A 364 18.88 6.01 7.19
N GLY A 365 20.22 6.11 7.29
CA GLY A 365 20.86 7.01 8.26
C GLY A 365 20.44 6.67 9.68
N ILE A 366 20.39 5.38 9.99
CA ILE A 366 20.14 4.79 11.30
C ILE A 366 21.37 4.01 11.69
#